data_AF-A0A8C3WA65-F1
#
_entry.id   AF-A0A8C3WA65-F1
#
_cell.length_a   1.000
_cell.length_b   1.000
_cell.length_c   1.000
_cell.angle_alpha   90.00
_cell.angle_beta   90.00
_cell.angle_gamma   90.00
#
_symmetry.space_group_name_H-M   'P 1'
#
loop_
_entity.id
_entity.type
_entity.pdbx_description
1 polymer ?
#
loop_
_entity_poly.entity_id
_entity_poly.type
_entity_poly.pdbx_seq_one_letter_code
_entity_poly.pdbx_strand_id
1 'polypeptide(L)'
;MTHSLVCPETVSKVSSVLNRNYRQFGKKHLFDQEEETCWNSDQGPCQWIILEFPQRVRVSQLQIQFQGGFSSRQGRLEGSQGSEALGKIVDFYPEDNNSLQISCLGLWVVRSVPLKAVSW
;
A
#
# COMPACT_ATOMS: atom_id res chain seq x y z
N MET A 1 12.47 -14.88 10.27
CA MET A 1 12.55 -14.36 8.89
C MET A 1 11.19 -13.83 8.50
N THR A 2 11.11 -12.57 8.12
CA THR A 2 9.91 -11.96 7.51
C THR A 2 9.98 -12.23 6.00
N HIS A 3 8.91 -12.74 5.41
CA HIS A 3 8.80 -12.94 3.96
C HIS A 3 7.72 -12.01 3.41
N SER A 4 7.87 -11.57 2.16
CA SER A 4 6.81 -10.83 1.48
C SER A 4 5.57 -11.71 1.34
N LEU A 5 4.40 -11.16 1.66
CA LEU A 5 3.11 -11.80 1.42
C LEU A 5 2.63 -11.60 -0.02
N VAL A 6 3.22 -10.65 -0.75
CA VAL A 6 2.89 -10.39 -2.15
C VAL A 6 3.55 -11.46 -3.02
N CYS A 7 2.73 -12.08 -3.87
CA CYS A 7 3.12 -13.13 -4.80
C CYS A 7 2.56 -12.83 -6.21
N PRO A 8 2.97 -13.55 -7.27
CA PRO A 8 2.49 -13.33 -8.63
C PRO A 8 0.96 -13.38 -8.79
N GLU A 9 0.27 -14.13 -7.94
CA GLU A 9 -1.19 -14.24 -7.92
C GLU A 9 -1.88 -13.13 -7.11
N THR A 10 -1.11 -12.26 -6.44
CA THR A 10 -1.67 -11.11 -5.70
C THR A 10 -2.17 -10.07 -6.69
N VAL A 11 -3.47 -9.79 -6.64
CA VAL A 11 -4.08 -8.76 -7.50
C VAL A 11 -3.93 -7.41 -6.81
N SER A 12 -3.30 -6.45 -7.48
CA SER A 12 -3.19 -5.07 -7.00
C SER A 12 -4.12 -4.14 -7.76
N LYS A 13 -4.72 -3.18 -7.06
CA LYS A 13 -5.52 -2.08 -7.62
C LYS A 13 -5.06 -0.77 -6.99
N VAL A 14 -5.14 0.32 -7.74
CA VAL A 14 -4.83 1.67 -7.25
C VAL A 14 -5.97 2.61 -7.62
N SER A 15 -6.20 3.63 -6.80
CA SER A 15 -7.26 4.63 -7.00
C SER A 15 -7.08 5.44 -8.28
N SER A 16 -5.85 5.85 -8.56
CA SER A 16 -5.48 6.69 -9.69
C SER A 16 -4.01 6.48 -10.07
N VAL A 17 -3.58 7.07 -11.18
CA VAL A 17 -2.18 7.11 -11.60
C VAL A 17 -1.93 8.50 -12.17
N LEU A 18 -0.90 9.19 -11.68
CA LEU A 18 -0.57 10.56 -12.05
C LEU A 18 -0.58 10.75 -13.57
N ASN A 19 -1.40 11.68 -14.05
CA ASN A 19 -1.58 12.01 -15.47
C ASN A 19 -1.95 10.80 -16.36
N ARG A 20 -2.52 9.74 -15.76
CA ARG A 20 -2.78 8.44 -16.42
C ARG A 20 -1.52 7.83 -17.06
N ASN A 21 -0.33 8.20 -16.62
CA ASN A 21 0.93 7.69 -17.14
C ASN A 21 1.29 6.35 -16.47
N TYR A 22 0.59 5.28 -16.87
CA TYR A 22 0.79 3.93 -16.35
C TYR A 22 2.19 3.37 -16.58
N ARG A 23 2.94 3.91 -17.55
CA ARG A 23 4.30 3.45 -17.87
C ARG A 23 5.31 3.89 -16.81
N GLN A 24 5.18 5.12 -16.31
CA GLN A 24 6.13 5.76 -15.40
C GLN A 24 5.68 5.75 -13.94
N PHE A 25 4.38 5.83 -13.68
CA PHE A 25 3.82 5.98 -12.32
C PHE A 25 2.84 4.85 -11.96
N GLY A 26 2.81 3.78 -12.75
CA GLY A 26 1.85 2.70 -12.58
C GLY A 26 2.16 1.78 -11.40
N LYS A 27 1.14 1.08 -10.91
CA LYS A 27 1.19 0.13 -9.77
C LYS A 27 2.23 -1.00 -9.87
N LYS A 28 2.80 -1.25 -11.06
CA LYS A 28 3.92 -2.20 -11.22
C LYS A 28 5.13 -1.80 -10.37
N HIS A 29 5.30 -0.49 -10.15
CA HIS A 29 6.38 0.10 -9.37
C HIS A 29 6.16 0.02 -7.85
N LEU A 30 5.11 -0.68 -7.39
CA LEU A 30 4.95 -0.99 -5.97
C LEU A 30 5.82 -2.17 -5.53
N PHE A 31 6.25 -3.03 -6.48
CA PHE A 31 6.84 -4.34 -6.19
C PHE A 31 8.04 -4.69 -7.09
N ASP A 32 8.54 -3.76 -7.90
CA ASP A 32 9.66 -4.00 -8.82
C ASP A 32 11.03 -3.94 -8.14
N GLN A 33 11.09 -3.56 -6.87
CA GLN A 33 12.31 -3.45 -6.05
C GLN A 33 13.32 -2.41 -6.59
N GLU A 34 12.83 -1.45 -7.39
CA GLU A 34 13.66 -0.36 -7.91
C GLU A 34 13.42 0.93 -7.13
N GLU A 35 14.46 1.45 -6.47
CA GLU A 35 14.35 2.65 -5.63
C GLU A 35 13.99 3.92 -6.43
N GLU A 36 14.36 3.93 -7.71
CA GLU A 36 14.13 5.04 -8.65
C GLU A 36 12.71 5.06 -9.23
N THR A 37 11.90 4.03 -8.99
CA THR A 37 10.52 3.98 -9.46
C THR A 37 9.53 4.02 -8.29
N CYS A 38 8.32 4.55 -8.54
CA CYS A 38 7.23 4.46 -7.58
C CYS A 38 5.87 4.49 -8.29
N TRP A 39 4.84 4.04 -7.59
CA TRP A 39 3.48 4.43 -7.95
C TRP A 39 3.22 5.86 -7.46
N ASN A 40 2.63 6.69 -8.32
CA ASN A 40 2.24 8.05 -7.98
C ASN A 40 0.76 8.25 -8.34
N SER A 41 -0.03 8.76 -7.39
CA SER A 41 -1.45 9.05 -7.60
C SER A 41 -1.64 10.41 -8.25
N ASP A 42 -2.80 10.62 -8.88
CA ASP A 42 -3.28 11.98 -9.15
C ASP A 42 -3.60 12.71 -7.83
N GLN A 43 -3.65 14.04 -7.90
CA GLN A 43 -4.16 14.86 -6.80
C GLN A 43 -5.62 14.52 -6.50
N GLY A 44 -5.98 14.58 -5.22
CA GLY A 44 -7.36 14.44 -4.78
C GLY A 44 -7.48 13.64 -3.49
N PRO A 45 -8.65 13.71 -2.83
CA PRO A 45 -8.85 13.09 -1.54
C PRO A 45 -8.81 11.56 -1.64
N CYS A 46 -8.27 10.92 -0.61
CA CYS A 46 -8.41 9.48 -0.38
C CYS A 46 -7.82 8.59 -1.49
N GLN A 47 -6.54 8.74 -1.80
CA GLN A 47 -5.84 7.81 -2.69
C GLN A 47 -5.60 6.48 -1.99
N TRP A 48 -5.64 5.37 -2.74
CA TRP A 48 -5.52 4.06 -2.16
C TRP A 48 -4.84 3.02 -3.06
N ILE A 49 -4.24 2.02 -2.42
CA ILE A 49 -3.72 0.79 -3.02
C ILE A 49 -4.48 -0.37 -2.38
N ILE A 50 -5.13 -1.24 -3.14
CA ILE A 50 -5.75 -2.48 -2.64
C ILE A 50 -4.92 -3.66 -3.10
N LEU A 51 -4.58 -4.54 -2.17
CA LEU A 51 -4.02 -5.86 -2.46
C LEU A 51 -5.06 -6.94 -2.15
N GLU A 52 -5.32 -7.82 -3.11
CA GLU A 52 -6.17 -9.00 -2.96
C GLU A 52 -5.27 -10.23 -3.05
N PHE A 53 -5.14 -10.94 -1.93
CA PHE A 53 -4.31 -12.14 -1.84
C PHE A 53 -5.10 -13.37 -2.35
N PRO A 54 -4.43 -14.34 -2.98
CA PRO A 54 -5.09 -15.56 -3.50
C PRO A 54 -5.69 -16.42 -2.38
N GLN A 55 -5.23 -16.23 -1.14
CA GLN A 55 -5.70 -16.91 0.05
C GLN A 55 -5.68 -15.97 1.25
N ARG A 56 -6.24 -16.43 2.39
CA ARG A 56 -6.10 -15.70 3.66
C ARG A 56 -4.63 -15.69 4.07
N VAL A 57 -4.12 -14.50 4.37
CA VAL A 57 -2.74 -14.30 4.82
C VAL A 57 -2.73 -13.74 6.23
N ARG A 58 -1.64 -14.02 6.95
CA ARG A 58 -1.39 -13.43 8.27
C ARG A 58 -0.41 -12.27 8.13
N VAL A 59 -0.91 -11.05 8.27
CA VAL A 59 -0.08 -9.85 8.20
C VAL A 59 0.51 -9.58 9.58
N SER A 60 1.83 -9.47 9.64
CA SER A 60 2.60 -9.15 10.87
C SER A 60 3.23 -7.76 10.80
N GLN A 61 3.53 -7.28 9.59
CA GLN A 61 4.25 -6.04 9.37
C GLN A 61 3.82 -5.45 8.03
N LEU A 62 3.73 -4.12 8.02
CA LEU A 62 3.63 -3.32 6.81
C LEU A 62 4.94 -2.57 6.63
N GLN A 63 5.53 -2.68 5.43
CA GLN A 63 6.73 -1.96 5.04
C GLN A 63 6.36 -1.03 3.88
N ILE A 64 6.65 0.26 4.03
CA ILE A 64 6.38 1.29 3.02
C ILE A 64 7.60 2.18 2.92
N GLN A 65 7.99 2.51 1.70
CA GLN A 65 9.02 3.49 1.41
C GLN A 65 8.44 4.51 0.43
N PHE A 66 8.65 5.79 0.71
CA PHE A 66 8.35 6.87 -0.21
C PHE A 66 9.66 7.28 -0.90
N GLN A 67 9.61 7.95 -2.06
CA GLN A 67 10.84 8.48 -2.68
C GLN A 67 11.31 9.79 -2.01
N GLY A 68 10.47 10.41 -1.17
CA GLY A 68 10.71 11.71 -0.56
C GLY A 68 10.32 12.89 -1.47
N GLY A 69 10.05 14.03 -0.86
CA GLY A 69 9.60 15.26 -1.51
C GLY A 69 8.07 15.38 -1.59
N PHE A 70 7.37 14.24 -1.55
CA PHE A 70 5.92 14.15 -1.38
C PHE A 70 5.54 12.81 -0.74
N SER A 71 4.90 12.84 0.43
CA SER A 71 4.32 11.67 1.10
C SER A 71 2.96 12.00 1.73
N SER A 72 2.17 10.97 2.04
CA SER A 72 0.97 11.19 2.84
C SER A 72 1.35 11.48 4.28
N ARG A 73 0.68 12.47 4.90
CA ARG A 73 0.88 12.77 6.33
C ARG A 73 0.19 11.75 7.25
N GLN A 74 -0.82 11.08 6.73
CA GLN A 74 -1.57 10.06 7.42
C GLN A 74 -1.99 8.98 6.42
N GLY A 75 -1.79 7.74 6.83
CA GLY A 75 -2.30 6.57 6.16
C GLY A 75 -3.19 5.73 7.05
N ARG A 76 -4.04 4.93 6.42
CA ARG A 76 -4.86 3.94 7.11
C ARG A 76 -4.72 2.59 6.42
N LEU A 77 -4.46 1.58 7.25
CA LEU A 77 -4.54 0.19 6.87
C LEU A 77 -5.92 -0.34 7.24
N GLU A 78 -6.61 -0.91 6.27
CA GLU A 78 -7.84 -1.66 6.52
C GLU A 78 -7.66 -3.09 6.01
N GLY A 79 -8.61 -3.97 6.32
CA GLY A 79 -8.66 -5.28 5.69
C GLY A 79 -9.95 -6.03 5.97
N SER A 80 -10.18 -7.10 5.22
CA SER A 80 -11.32 -8.01 5.45
C SER A 80 -10.91 -9.46 5.24
N GLN A 81 -11.70 -10.42 5.74
CA GLN A 81 -11.43 -11.86 5.59
C GLN A 81 -12.08 -12.49 4.34
N GLY A 82 -12.64 -11.68 3.44
CA GLY A 82 -13.52 -12.16 2.37
C GLY A 82 -14.21 -11.03 1.60
N SER A 83 -15.47 -11.24 1.26
CA SER A 83 -16.33 -10.25 0.60
C SER A 83 -16.92 -9.20 1.56
N GLU A 84 -16.54 -9.25 2.83
CA GLU A 84 -16.98 -8.29 3.84
C GLU A 84 -16.36 -6.91 3.59
N ALA A 85 -17.02 -5.88 4.13
CA ALA A 85 -16.50 -4.53 4.11
C ALA A 85 -15.12 -4.45 4.79
N LEU A 86 -14.27 -3.56 4.30
CA LEU A 86 -12.94 -3.32 4.84
C LEU A 86 -13.06 -2.69 6.23
N GLY A 87 -12.51 -3.36 7.24
CA GLY A 87 -12.44 -2.85 8.61
C GLY A 87 -11.09 -2.20 8.88
N LYS A 88 -11.08 -1.06 9.58
CA LYS A 88 -9.83 -0.40 10.00
C LYS A 88 -9.00 -1.33 10.88
N ILE A 89 -7.72 -1.47 10.54
CA ILE A 89 -6.71 -2.21 11.33
C ILE A 89 -5.88 -1.23 12.14
N VAL A 90 -5.22 -0.28 11.47
CA VAL A 90 -4.35 0.72 12.12
C VAL A 90 -4.29 2.00 11.30
N ASP A 91 -4.10 3.13 11.97
CA ASP A 91 -3.62 4.35 11.29
C ASP A 91 -2.08 4.40 11.42
N PHE A 92 -1.41 4.93 10.40
CA PHE A 92 0.04 5.14 10.40
C PHE A 92 0.37 6.54 9.87
N TYR A 93 1.55 7.04 10.18
CA TYR A 93 1.95 8.42 9.88
C TYR A 93 3.31 8.39 9.17
N PRO A 94 3.31 8.33 7.83
CA PRO A 94 4.56 8.30 7.10
C PRO A 94 5.38 9.57 7.26
N GLU A 95 6.69 9.40 7.29
CA GLU A 95 7.64 10.48 7.11
C GLU A 95 7.86 10.74 5.61
N ASP A 96 8.04 12.00 5.24
CA ASP A 96 8.41 12.38 3.87
C ASP A 96 9.92 12.26 3.64
N ASN A 97 10.39 11.02 3.59
CA ASN A 97 11.78 10.70 3.30
C ASN A 97 11.89 9.39 2.51
N ASN A 98 13.10 9.09 2.05
CA ASN A 98 13.41 7.89 1.29
C ASN A 98 13.75 6.67 2.15
N SER A 99 13.50 6.71 3.46
CA SER A 99 13.79 5.58 4.34
C SER A 99 12.66 4.55 4.30
N LEU A 100 13.01 3.28 4.46
CA LEU A 100 12.03 2.21 4.63
C LEU A 100 11.35 2.35 6.00
N GLN A 101 10.04 2.55 5.98
CA GLN A 101 9.23 2.76 7.18
C GLN A 101 8.44 1.49 7.50
N ILE A 102 8.37 1.17 8.79
CA ILE A 102 7.81 -0.07 9.30
C ILE A 102 6.68 0.25 10.27
N SER A 103 5.51 -0.33 10.02
CA SER A 103 4.41 -0.36 10.99
C SER A 103 4.18 -1.80 11.46
N CYS A 104 4.41 -2.04 12.75
CA CYS A 104 4.16 -3.33 13.39
C CYS A 104 2.67 -3.49 13.62
N LEU A 105 2.09 -4.51 12.99
CA LEU A 105 0.69 -4.85 13.15
C LEU A 105 0.61 -5.98 14.17
N GLY A 106 -0.36 -5.94 15.07
CA GLY A 106 -0.80 -7.16 15.75
C GLY A 106 -1.05 -8.27 14.73
N LEU A 107 -1.01 -9.53 15.13
CA LEU A 107 -1.14 -10.64 14.18
C LEU A 107 -2.58 -10.71 13.62
N TRP A 108 -2.79 -10.31 12.37
CA TRP A 108 -4.13 -10.27 11.74
C TRP A 108 -4.25 -11.22 10.55
N VAL A 109 -5.40 -11.88 10.41
CA VAL A 109 -5.74 -12.68 9.22
C VAL A 109 -6.60 -11.84 8.29
N VAL A 110 -6.13 -11.56 7.08
CA VAL A 110 -6.82 -10.73 6.08
C VAL A 110 -6.69 -11.33 4.68
N ARG A 111 -7.63 -11.00 3.78
CA ARG A 111 -7.63 -11.33 2.34
C ARG A 111 -7.40 -10.11 1.47
N SER A 112 -7.82 -8.95 1.93
CA SER A 112 -7.62 -7.67 1.24
C SER A 112 -7.05 -6.63 2.18
N VAL A 113 -6.18 -5.78 1.66
CA VAL A 113 -5.56 -4.69 2.42
C VAL A 113 -5.55 -3.42 1.57
N PRO A 114 -6.44 -2.45 1.82
CA PRO A 114 -6.27 -1.10 1.33
C PRO A 114 -5.22 -0.35 2.16
N LEU A 115 -4.26 0.26 1.48
CA LEU A 115 -3.47 1.38 1.98
C LEU A 115 -4.12 2.65 1.49
N LYS A 116 -4.83 3.37 2.37
CA LYS A 116 -5.27 4.73 2.05
C LYS A 116 -4.15 5.69 2.41
N ALA A 117 -3.66 6.45 1.43
CA ALA A 117 -2.73 7.55 1.61
C ALA A 117 -3.48 8.85 1.32
N VAL A 118 -3.61 9.72 2.33
CA VAL A 118 -4.16 11.06 2.12
C VAL A 118 -3.01 11.97 1.71
N SER A 119 -2.84 12.20 0.40
CA SER A 119 -2.08 13.38 -0.06
C SER A 119 -3.02 14.57 -0.09
N TRP A 120 -2.49 15.72 0.33
CA TRP A 120 -3.04 17.02 -0.04
C TRP A 120 -2.48 17.41 -1.41
#